data_AF-A0A815I866-F1
#
_entry.id   AF-A0A815I866-F1
#
_cell.length_a   1.000
_cell.length_b   1.000
_cell.length_c   1.000
_cell.angle_alpha   90.00
_cell.angle_beta   90.00
_cell.angle_gamma   90.00
#
_symmetry.space_group_name_H-M   'P 1'
#
loop_
_entity.id
_entity.type
_entity.pdbx_description
1 polymer ?
#
loop_
_entity_poly.entity_id
_entity_poly.type
_entity_poly.pdbx_seq_one_letter_code
_entity_poly.pdbx_strand_id
1 'polypeptide(L)'
;MRIAGRILILAGLIITVVSALFCIIGLSTKGWRGSTGLFDNGMYKSTAALSVISFILLIITIIVLVLQMFDMLTGVLRLVSIILLFIATIFLLGTLASILEQSLGYSFDLMVVAHFCSYVALAIIAFWLGQSSVESSSTG
;
A
#
# COMPACT_ATOMS: atom_id res chain seq x y z
N MET A 1 -17.12 -16.78 -5.62
CA MET A 1 -15.76 -17.05 -5.08
C MET A 1 -15.82 -18.12 -4.01
N ARG A 2 -14.86 -19.05 -3.97
CA ARG A 2 -14.70 -19.97 -2.82
C ARG A 2 -14.38 -19.17 -1.54
N ILE A 3 -14.80 -19.69 -0.38
CA ILE A 3 -14.62 -19.05 0.94
C ILE A 3 -13.15 -18.68 1.18
N ALA A 4 -12.21 -19.56 0.80
CA ALA A 4 -10.77 -19.33 0.91
C ALA A 4 -10.30 -18.07 0.15
N GLY A 5 -10.82 -17.81 -1.05
CA GLY A 5 -10.47 -16.62 -1.83
C GLY A 5 -10.96 -15.32 -1.18
N ARG A 6 -12.16 -15.33 -0.59
CA ARG A 6 -12.70 -14.17 0.14
C ARG A 6 -11.88 -13.86 1.39
N ILE A 7 -11.39 -14.88 2.09
CA ILE A 7 -10.53 -14.71 3.27
C ILE A 7 -9.19 -14.06 2.87
N LEU A 8 -8.59 -14.46 1.75
CA LEU A 8 -7.33 -13.87 1.27
C LEU A 8 -7.50 -12.39 0.88
N ILE A 9 -8.57 -12.03 0.16
CA ILE A 9 -8.87 -10.63 -0.17
C ILE A 9 -9.09 -9.82 1.11
N LEU A 10 -9.85 -10.35 2.07
CA LEU A 10 -10.10 -9.68 3.34
C LEU A 10 -8.81 -9.45 4.13
N ALA A 11 -7.92 -10.44 4.19
CA ALA A 11 -6.62 -10.31 4.83
C ALA A 11 -5.77 -9.22 4.14
N GLY A 12 -5.70 -9.24 2.80
CA GLY A 12 -5.01 -8.22 2.02
C GLY A 12 -5.59 -6.81 2.23
N LEU A 13 -6.92 -6.69 2.30
CA LEU A 13 -7.61 -5.44 2.61
C LEU A 13 -7.22 -4.90 3.98
N ILE A 14 -7.29 -5.73 5.03
CA ILE A 14 -6.95 -5.32 6.40
C ILE A 14 -5.50 -4.84 6.45
N ILE A 15 -4.56 -5.57 5.86
CA ILE A 15 -3.14 -5.19 5.84
C ILE A 15 -2.92 -3.89 5.05
N THR A 16 -3.65 -3.68 3.95
CA THR A 16 -3.61 -2.43 3.18
C THR A 16 -4.13 -1.24 3.99
N VAL A 17 -5.22 -1.43 4.75
CA VAL A 17 -5.74 -0.40 5.67
C VAL A 17 -4.72 -0.06 6.75
N VAL A 18 -4.08 -1.07 7.36
CA VAL A 18 -3.02 -0.86 8.36
C VAL A 18 -1.84 -0.09 7.77
N SER A 19 -1.42 -0.43 6.54
CA SER A 19 -0.40 0.29 5.80
C SER A 19 -0.77 1.76 5.58
N ALA A 20 -2.01 2.04 5.14
CA ALA A 20 -2.50 3.40 4.93
C ALA A 20 -2.54 4.21 6.24
N LEU A 21 -2.94 3.58 7.35
CA LEU A 21 -2.94 4.20 8.68
C LEU A 21 -1.53 4.58 9.13
N PHE A 22 -0.56 3.68 9.02
CA PHE A 22 0.82 4.01 9.36
C PHE A 22 1.41 5.07 8.42
N CYS A 23 1.04 5.06 7.14
CA CYS A 23 1.43 6.09 6.19
C CYS A 23 0.91 7.47 6.60
N ILE A 24 -0.38 7.61 6.92
CA ILE A 24 -0.93 8.93 7.33
C ILE A 24 -0.42 9.39 8.70
N ILE A 25 -0.20 8.47 9.64
CA ILE A 25 0.42 8.81 10.93
C ILE A 25 1.86 9.27 10.70
N GLY A 26 2.64 8.57 9.87
CA GLY A 26 3.99 8.98 9.48
C GLY A 26 4.00 10.36 8.82
N LEU A 27 3.06 10.66 7.92
CA LEU A 27 2.94 11.96 7.26
C LEU A 27 2.59 13.10 8.22
N SER A 28 1.67 12.86 9.14
CA SER A 28 1.10 13.88 10.04
C SER A 28 1.92 14.11 11.30
N THR A 29 2.78 13.16 11.68
CA THR A 29 3.63 13.28 12.87
C THR A 29 4.94 13.97 12.57
N LYS A 30 5.42 14.73 13.56
CA LYS A 30 6.81 15.19 13.63
C LYS A 30 7.69 14.02 14.07
N GLY A 31 8.96 14.04 13.67
CA GLY A 31 9.86 12.93 13.97
C GLY A 31 10.50 12.30 12.75
N TRP A 32 10.54 13.00 11.61
CA TRP A 32 11.29 12.55 10.44
C TRP A 32 12.79 12.75 10.65
N ARG A 33 13.16 13.87 11.26
CA ARG A 33 14.54 14.18 11.70
C ARG A 33 14.51 14.96 13.01
N GLY A 34 14.75 14.29 14.12
CA GLY A 34 14.62 14.90 15.45
C GLY A 34 13.17 15.36 15.70
N SER A 35 12.93 16.67 15.80
CA SER A 35 11.60 17.25 16.03
C SER A 35 10.92 17.84 14.80
N THR A 36 11.52 17.74 13.60
CA THR A 36 10.93 18.31 12.38
C THR A 36 9.96 17.34 11.70
N GLY A 37 8.90 17.90 11.12
CA GLY A 37 7.97 17.19 10.24
C GLY A 37 8.45 17.14 8.79
N LEU A 38 7.85 16.28 7.98
CA LEU A 38 8.20 16.10 6.56
C LEU A 38 7.94 17.35 5.71
N PHE A 39 6.95 18.15 6.10
CA PHE A 39 6.56 19.37 5.40
C PHE A 39 7.27 20.62 5.93
N ASP A 40 8.06 20.49 7.01
CA ASP A 40 8.78 21.62 7.59
C ASP A 40 9.96 22.01 6.68
N ASN A 41 10.13 23.32 6.46
CA ASN A 41 11.24 23.93 5.71
C ASN A 41 11.38 23.57 4.22
N GLY A 42 10.42 22.85 3.62
CA GLY A 42 10.39 22.58 2.17
C GLY A 42 11.59 21.78 1.63
N MET A 43 12.46 21.26 2.50
CA MET A 43 13.68 20.55 2.14
C MET A 43 13.37 19.17 1.53
N TYR A 44 12.21 18.59 1.86
CA TYR A 44 11.76 17.26 1.41
C TYR A 44 10.54 17.32 0.49
N LYS A 45 10.37 18.38 -0.32
CA LYS A 45 9.18 18.57 -1.18
C LYS A 45 8.89 17.35 -2.08
N SER A 46 9.91 16.78 -2.71
CA SER A 46 9.78 15.60 -3.56
C SER A 46 9.40 14.36 -2.75
N THR A 47 10.07 14.12 -1.63
CA THR A 47 9.80 12.99 -0.73
C THR A 47 8.40 13.03 -0.13
N ALA A 48 7.98 14.22 0.31
CA ALA A 48 6.64 14.50 0.80
C ALA A 48 5.59 14.20 -0.29
N ALA A 49 5.82 14.67 -1.51
CA ALA A 49 4.92 14.41 -2.63
C ALA A 49 4.78 12.90 -2.91
N LEU A 50 5.88 12.14 -2.95
CA LEU A 50 5.85 10.69 -3.16
C LEU A 50 5.03 9.98 -2.07
N SER A 51 5.23 10.34 -0.80
CA SER A 51 4.48 9.74 0.31
C SER A 51 2.99 10.09 0.30
N VAL A 52 2.63 11.32 -0.07
CA VAL A 52 1.22 11.75 -0.23
C VAL A 52 0.56 11.03 -1.40
N ILE A 53 1.23 10.93 -2.55
CA ILE A 53 0.70 10.21 -3.72
C ILE A 53 0.52 8.74 -3.37
N SER A 54 1.49 8.13 -2.67
CA SER A 54 1.36 6.75 -2.21
C SER A 54 0.16 6.56 -1.29
N PHE A 55 -0.06 7.47 -0.33
CA PHE A 55 -1.22 7.41 0.54
C PHE A 55 -2.54 7.44 -0.26
N ILE A 56 -2.65 8.34 -1.24
CA ILE A 56 -3.82 8.42 -2.12
C ILE A 56 -4.02 7.10 -2.88
N LEU A 57 -2.95 6.52 -3.42
CA LEU A 57 -3.01 5.22 -4.12
C LEU A 57 -3.45 4.08 -3.19
N LEU A 58 -3.02 4.07 -1.92
CA LEU A 58 -3.48 3.10 -0.93
C LEU A 58 -5.00 3.25 -0.67
N ILE A 59 -5.51 4.48 -0.54
CA ILE A 59 -6.96 4.71 -0.38
C ILE A 59 -7.75 4.22 -1.60
N ILE A 60 -7.30 4.54 -2.82
CA ILE A 60 -7.94 4.04 -4.04
C ILE A 60 -7.90 2.51 -4.08
N THR A 61 -6.78 1.91 -3.69
CA THR A 61 -6.63 0.44 -3.62
C THR A 61 -7.62 -0.18 -2.64
N ILE A 62 -7.81 0.42 -1.45
CA ILE A 62 -8.80 -0.03 -0.46
C ILE A 62 -10.20 -0.03 -1.08
N ILE A 63 -10.60 1.05 -1.76
CA ILE A 63 -11.90 1.14 -2.44
C ILE A 63 -12.04 0.04 -3.48
N VAL A 64 -11.01 -0.17 -4.31
CA VAL A 64 -11.01 -1.22 -5.34
C VAL A 64 -11.12 -2.61 -4.71
N LEU A 65 -10.40 -2.90 -3.63
CA LEU A 65 -10.46 -4.19 -2.92
C LEU A 65 -11.84 -4.42 -2.30
N VAL A 66 -12.47 -3.39 -1.73
CA VAL A 66 -13.86 -3.45 -1.24
C VAL A 66 -14.82 -3.77 -2.38
N LEU A 67 -14.71 -3.08 -3.52
CA LEU A 67 -15.54 -3.36 -4.70
C LEU A 67 -15.32 -4.79 -5.23
N GLN A 68 -14.09 -5.31 -5.16
CA GLN A 68 -13.79 -6.70 -5.52
C GLN A 68 -14.43 -7.70 -4.55
N MET A 69 -14.49 -7.41 -3.25
CA MET A 69 -15.17 -8.27 -2.28
C MET A 69 -16.67 -8.44 -2.56
N PHE A 70 -17.31 -7.40 -3.11
CA PHE A 70 -18.72 -7.43 -3.52
C PHE A 70 -18.93 -7.98 -4.93
N ASP A 71 -17.91 -8.58 -5.56
CA ASP A 71 -17.96 -9.12 -6.91
C ASP A 71 -18.36 -8.07 -7.98
N MET A 72 -18.18 -6.76 -7.69
CA MET A 72 -18.53 -5.65 -8.62
C MET A 72 -17.48 -5.41 -9.72
N LEU A 73 -16.30 -6.02 -9.60
CA LEU A 73 -15.20 -5.90 -10.54
C LEU A 73 -14.88 -7.27 -11.18
N THR A 74 -14.99 -7.33 -12.50
CA THR A 74 -14.82 -8.55 -13.30
C THR A 74 -13.63 -8.45 -14.26
N GLY A 75 -13.03 -9.59 -14.58
CA GLY A 75 -11.95 -9.71 -15.56
C GLY A 75 -10.70 -8.87 -15.22
N VAL A 76 -10.23 -8.11 -16.22
CA VAL A 76 -8.98 -7.32 -16.17
C VAL A 76 -9.00 -6.27 -15.07
N LEU A 77 -10.18 -5.79 -14.68
CA LEU A 77 -10.32 -4.78 -13.62
C LEU A 77 -9.85 -5.28 -12.25
N ARG A 78 -9.70 -6.60 -12.04
CA ARG A 78 -9.13 -7.14 -10.81
C ARG A 78 -7.63 -6.85 -10.68
N LEU A 79 -6.93 -6.79 -11.80
CA LEU A 79 -5.48 -6.53 -11.88
C LEU A 79 -5.13 -5.10 -11.45
N VAL A 80 -6.09 -4.17 -11.55
CA VAL A 80 -5.93 -2.77 -11.12
C VAL A 80 -5.49 -2.66 -9.67
N SER A 81 -6.01 -3.51 -8.77
CA SER A 81 -5.60 -3.53 -7.36
C SER A 81 -4.12 -3.83 -7.16
N ILE A 82 -3.57 -4.81 -7.91
CA ILE A 82 -2.15 -5.16 -7.88
C ILE A 82 -1.32 -3.98 -8.40
N ILE A 83 -1.70 -3.40 -9.54
CA ILE A 83 -0.94 -2.30 -10.15
C ILE A 83 -0.87 -1.10 -9.20
N LEU A 84 -2.02 -0.69 -8.64
CA LEU A 84 -2.07 0.44 -7.70
C LEU A 84 -1.22 0.18 -6.45
N LEU A 85 -1.32 -1.03 -5.88
CA LEU A 85 -0.58 -1.39 -4.68
C LEU A 85 0.93 -1.53 -4.95
N PHE A 86 1.31 -2.00 -6.13
CA PHE A 86 2.70 -2.04 -6.59
C PHE A 86 3.29 -0.63 -6.71
N ILE A 87 2.58 0.28 -7.40
CA ILE A 87 3.03 1.67 -7.56
C ILE A 87 3.14 2.37 -6.19
N ALA A 88 2.13 2.20 -5.32
CA ALA A 88 2.17 2.74 -3.96
C ALA A 88 3.40 2.24 -3.19
N THR A 89 3.67 0.93 -3.24
CA THR A 89 4.83 0.31 -2.57
C THR A 89 6.15 0.87 -3.09
N ILE A 90 6.29 1.08 -4.40
CA ILE A 90 7.47 1.70 -5.01
C ILE A 90 7.64 3.16 -4.58
N PHE A 91 6.54 3.93 -4.48
CA PHE A 91 6.62 5.32 -4.02
C PHE A 91 7.01 5.42 -2.54
N LEU A 92 6.49 4.54 -1.67
CA LEU A 92 6.99 4.44 -0.30
C LEU A 92 8.48 4.09 -0.25
N LEU A 93 8.93 3.14 -1.07
CA LEU A 93 10.34 2.81 -1.16
C LEU A 93 11.19 4.01 -1.61
N GLY A 94 10.71 4.77 -2.60
CA GLY A 94 11.34 6.01 -3.04
C GLY A 94 11.42 7.06 -1.94
N THR A 95 10.36 7.20 -1.13
CA THR A 95 10.35 8.08 0.04
C THR A 95 11.46 7.66 1.02
N LEU A 96 11.57 6.37 1.34
CA LEU A 96 12.58 5.85 2.27
C LEU A 96 14.01 6.02 1.73
N ALA A 97 14.23 5.68 0.45
CA ALA A 97 15.53 5.79 -0.20
C ALA A 97 16.06 7.22 -0.22
N SER A 98 15.17 8.21 -0.30
CA SER A 98 15.57 9.63 -0.34
C SER A 98 16.05 10.22 1.00
N ILE A 99 15.89 9.52 2.13
CA ILE A 99 16.22 10.01 3.48
C ILE A 99 17.32 9.16 4.16
N LEU A 100 17.90 8.17 3.47
CA LEU A 100 18.76 7.13 4.07
C LEU A 100 20.03 7.64 4.80
N GLU A 101 20.48 8.88 4.54
CA GLU A 101 21.75 9.41 5.06
C GLU A 101 21.65 10.18 6.39
N GLN A 102 20.47 10.31 7.00
CA GLN A 102 20.27 11.20 8.16
C GLN A 102 19.82 10.45 9.41
N SER A 103 19.94 11.06 10.59
CA SER A 103 19.43 10.49 11.85
C SER A 103 17.90 10.38 11.80
N LEU A 104 17.40 9.18 11.54
CA LEU A 104 15.99 8.87 11.35
C LEU A 104 15.25 8.86 12.69
N GLY A 105 14.03 9.39 12.72
CA GLY A 105 13.16 9.36 13.89
C GLY A 105 11.91 8.49 13.69
N TYR A 106 11.05 8.49 14.70
CA TYR A 106 9.86 7.62 14.77
C TYR A 106 8.95 7.67 13.54
N SER A 107 8.75 8.84 12.92
CA SER A 107 7.88 8.95 11.72
C SER A 107 8.45 8.21 10.51
N PHE A 108 9.78 8.10 10.42
CA PHE A 108 10.42 7.30 9.40
C PHE A 108 10.18 5.80 9.65
N ASP A 109 10.31 5.33 10.89
CA ASP A 109 10.05 3.93 11.25
C ASP A 109 8.60 3.53 10.91
N LEU A 110 7.63 4.40 11.17
CA LEU A 110 6.25 4.19 10.76
C LEU A 110 6.09 4.03 9.25
N MET A 111 6.86 4.76 8.45
CA MET A 111 6.85 4.64 6.99
C MET A 111 7.49 3.34 6.50
N VAL A 112 8.52 2.85 7.18
CA VAL A 112 9.09 1.53 6.92
C VAL A 112 8.05 0.44 7.18
N VAL A 113 7.33 0.53 8.31
CA VAL A 113 6.23 -0.41 8.64
C VAL A 113 5.12 -0.32 7.60
N ALA A 114 4.72 0.90 7.20
CA ALA A 114 3.72 1.10 6.16
C ALA A 114 4.13 0.42 4.84
N HIS A 115 5.39 0.59 4.41
CA HIS A 115 5.95 -0.05 3.21
C HIS A 115 5.95 -1.58 3.33
N PHE A 116 6.38 -2.13 4.47
CA PHE A 116 6.38 -3.57 4.69
C PHE A 116 4.96 -4.15 4.61
N CYS A 117 3.98 -3.50 5.25
CA CYS A 117 2.59 -3.90 5.16
C CYS A 117 2.05 -3.82 3.71
N SER A 118 2.36 -2.77 2.95
CA SER A 118 1.89 -2.66 1.55
C SER A 118 2.48 -3.77 0.68
N TYR A 119 3.75 -4.12 0.89
CA TYR A 119 4.43 -5.20 0.19
C TYR A 119 3.82 -6.58 0.52
N VAL A 120 3.53 -6.86 1.80
CA VAL A 120 2.87 -8.10 2.21
C VAL A 120 1.46 -8.19 1.62
N ALA A 121 0.69 -7.09 1.67
CA ALA A 121 -0.62 -7.05 1.03
C ALA A 121 -0.53 -7.32 -0.47
N LEU A 122 0.48 -6.78 -1.16
CA LEU A 122 0.71 -7.02 -2.58
C LEU A 122 0.96 -8.51 -2.86
N ALA A 123 1.82 -9.16 -2.08
CA ALA A 123 2.08 -10.59 -2.23
C ALA A 123 0.80 -11.43 -2.05
N ILE A 124 -0.01 -11.12 -1.04
CA ILE A 124 -1.27 -11.83 -0.77
C ILE A 124 -2.27 -11.65 -1.92
N ILE A 125 -2.48 -10.41 -2.38
CA ILE A 125 -3.43 -10.13 -3.46
C ILE A 125 -2.96 -10.70 -4.80
N ALA A 126 -1.65 -10.65 -5.09
CA ALA A 126 -1.07 -11.27 -6.28
C ALA A 126 -1.24 -12.80 -6.26
N PHE A 127 -0.98 -13.43 -5.12
CA PHE A 127 -1.19 -14.87 -4.94
C PHE A 127 -2.66 -15.26 -5.14
N TRP A 128 -3.59 -14.51 -4.55
CA TRP A 128 -5.03 -14.73 -4.72
C TRP A 128 -5.44 -14.65 -6.20
N LEU A 129 -4.96 -13.65 -6.94
CA LEU A 129 -5.27 -13.50 -8.36
C LEU A 129 -4.71 -14.65 -9.20
N GLY A 130 -3.49 -15.11 -8.91
CA GLY A 130 -2.89 -16.27 -9.56
C GLY A 130 -3.69 -17.56 -9.36
N GLN A 131 -4.28 -17.77 -8.17
CA GLN A 131 -5.16 -18.92 -7.94
C GLN A 131 -6.45 -18.83 -8.76
N SER A 132 -7.05 -17.63 -8.84
CA SER A 132 -8.31 -17.44 -9.56
C SER A 132 -8.19 -17.69 -11.07
N SER A 133 -7.02 -17.40 -11.68
CA SER A 133 -6.78 -17.67 -13.10
C SER A 133 -6.67 -19.17 -13.41
N VAL A 134 -6.03 -19.95 -12.53
CA VAL A 134 -5.88 -21.40 -12.71
C VAL A 134 -7.22 -22.12 -12.58
N GLU A 135 -8.09 -21.68 -11.67
CA GLU A 135 -9.44 -22.26 -11.55
C GLU A 135 -10.26 -22.03 -12.83
N SER A 136 -10.19 -20.82 -13.42
CA SER A 136 -10.96 -20.48 -14.62
C SER A 136 -10.56 -21.27 -15.87
N SER A 137 -9.31 -21.72 -15.98
CA SER A 137 -8.83 -22.52 -17.11
C SER A 137 -9.10 -24.01 -16.97
N SER A 138 -9.38 -24.50 -15.75
CA SER A 138 -9.66 -25.92 -15.48
C SER A 138 -11.12 -26.35 -15.73
N THR A 139 -12.03 -25.38 -15.90
CA THR A 139 -13.47 -25.62 -16.10
C THR A 139 -13.96 -25.29 -17.52
N GLY A 140 -13.05 -24.98 -18.45
CA GLY A 140 -13.33 -24.78 -19.88
C GLY A 140 -12.80 -25.95 -20.70
#